data_AF-A0A534GTC1-F1
#
_entry.id   AF-A0A534GTC1-F1
#
_cell.length_a   1.000
_cell.length_b   1.000
_cell.length_c   1.000
_cell.angle_alpha   90.00
_cell.angle_beta   90.00
_cell.angle_gamma   90.00
#
_symmetry.space_group_name_H-M   'P 1'
#
loop_
_entity.id
_entity.type
_entity.pdbx_description
1 polymer ?
#
loop_
_entity_poly.entity_id
_entity_poly.type
_entity_poly.pdbx_seq_one_letter_code
_entity_poly.pdbx_strand_id
1 'polypeptide(L)'
;MKRASKRGAGGEQLFFDDPAVDGLMGVVMALATEHYVLRDRLRLLEEQLARSGHIHGAEFPSPQEDAEAFTAELLRPLLGIQESVSAGGQFSLKSKSNRRRSKR
;
A
#
# COMPACT_ATOMS: atom_id res chain seq x y z
N MET A 1 -37.60 -9.94 3.90
CA MET A 1 -36.60 -10.31 4.93
C MET A 1 -35.96 -11.64 4.56
N LYS A 2 -34.66 -11.67 4.26
CA LYS A 2 -33.81 -12.88 4.30
C LYS A 2 -32.36 -12.40 4.48
N ARG A 3 -31.91 -12.33 5.75
CA ARG A 3 -30.49 -12.14 6.08
C ARG A 3 -29.81 -13.48 5.86
N ALA A 4 -28.99 -13.59 4.83
CA ALA A 4 -28.11 -14.72 4.65
C ALA A 4 -26.99 -14.61 5.69
N SER A 5 -27.07 -15.47 6.71
CA SER A 5 -25.98 -15.74 7.65
C SER A 5 -24.80 -16.32 6.87
N LYS A 6 -23.72 -15.53 6.70
CA LYS A 6 -22.45 -16.05 6.19
C LYS A 6 -21.58 -16.37 7.40
N ARG A 7 -21.52 -17.68 7.64
CA ARG A 7 -20.78 -18.40 8.68
C ARG A 7 -19.42 -17.76 8.98
N GLY A 8 -19.23 -17.32 10.23
CA GLY A 8 -17.91 -17.18 10.81
C GLY A 8 -17.26 -18.55 10.91
N ALA A 9 -16.16 -18.74 10.19
CA ALA A 9 -15.38 -19.96 10.19
C ALA A 9 -13.91 -19.57 10.38
N GLY A 10 -13.53 -19.41 11.65
CA GLY A 10 -12.23 -18.91 12.09
C GLY A 10 -12.34 -17.47 12.56
N GLY A 11 -11.71 -17.13 13.69
CA GLY A 11 -11.68 -15.77 14.25
C GLY A 11 -10.81 -14.82 13.43
N GLU A 12 -11.09 -14.74 12.13
CA GLU A 12 -10.48 -13.75 11.25
C GLU A 12 -11.00 -12.37 11.63
N GLN A 13 -10.07 -11.47 11.92
CA GLN A 13 -10.40 -10.08 12.22
C GLN A 13 -10.84 -9.41 10.91
N LEU A 14 -12.13 -9.10 10.82
CA LEU A 14 -12.70 -8.36 9.69
C LEU A 14 -12.53 -6.86 9.97
N PHE A 15 -11.83 -6.17 9.08
CA PHE A 15 -11.64 -4.72 9.08
C PHE A 15 -12.67 -4.01 8.20
N PHE A 16 -13.16 -4.68 7.15
CA PHE A 16 -14.13 -4.13 6.20
C PHE A 16 -15.33 -5.05 5.95
N ASP A 17 -16.48 -4.45 5.62
CA ASP A 17 -17.72 -5.18 5.31
C ASP A 17 -17.65 -5.94 3.97
N ASP A 18 -16.83 -5.46 3.03
CA ASP A 18 -16.59 -6.14 1.75
C ASP A 18 -15.45 -7.17 1.92
N PRO A 19 -15.74 -8.48 1.79
CA PRO A 19 -14.73 -9.52 1.95
C PRO A 19 -13.54 -9.42 0.98
N ALA A 20 -13.74 -8.85 -0.20
CA ALA A 20 -12.65 -8.67 -1.17
C ALA A 20 -11.71 -7.54 -0.75
N VAL A 21 -12.26 -6.45 -0.21
CA VAL A 21 -11.49 -5.32 0.32
C VAL A 21 -10.74 -5.74 1.58
N ASP A 22 -11.39 -6.52 2.45
CA ASP A 22 -10.78 -7.05 3.66
C ASP A 22 -9.60 -7.98 3.36
N GLY A 23 -9.79 -8.91 2.41
CA GLY A 23 -8.71 -9.79 1.96
C GLY A 23 -7.55 -9.04 1.32
N LEU A 24 -7.82 -8.01 0.51
CA LEU A 24 -6.78 -7.15 -0.07
C LEU A 24 -5.99 -6.41 1.03
N MET A 25 -6.68 -5.87 2.03
CA MET A 25 -6.03 -5.23 3.18
C MET A 25 -5.12 -6.22 3.91
N GLY A 26 -5.58 -7.45 4.15
CA GLY A 26 -4.77 -8.50 4.76
C GLY A 26 -3.47 -8.76 4.00
N VAL A 27 -3.54 -8.83 2.66
CA VAL A 27 -2.35 -8.98 1.81
C VAL A 27 -1.43 -7.76 1.89
N VAL A 28 -1.98 -6.54 1.86
CA VAL A 28 -1.20 -5.30 1.97
C VAL A 28 -0.46 -5.24 3.31
N MET A 29 -1.12 -5.58 4.41
CA MET A 29 -0.51 -5.59 5.74
C MET A 29 0.58 -6.66 5.87
N ALA A 30 0.40 -7.84 5.25
CA ALA A 30 1.42 -8.87 5.19
C ALA A 30 2.66 -8.37 4.43
N LEU A 31 2.47 -7.80 3.24
CA LEU A 31 3.55 -7.22 2.43
C LEU A 31 4.26 -6.06 3.14
N ALA A 32 3.50 -5.21 3.83
CA ALA A 32 4.06 -4.12 4.64
C ALA A 32 4.97 -4.66 5.74
N THR A 33 4.55 -5.72 6.43
CA THR A 33 5.35 -6.37 7.46
C THR A 33 6.65 -6.95 6.88
N GLU A 34 6.57 -7.66 5.76
CA GLU A 34 7.75 -8.20 5.07
C GLU A 34 8.71 -7.09 4.63
N HIS A 35 8.16 -6.00 4.09
CA HIS A 35 8.95 -4.83 3.67
C HIS A 35 9.67 -4.18 4.86
N TYR A 36 8.99 -4.02 5.99
CA TYR A 36 9.60 -3.50 7.21
C TYR A 36 10.76 -4.38 7.70
N VAL A 37 10.57 -5.71 7.73
CA VAL A 37 11.63 -6.65 8.10
C VAL A 37 12.83 -6.57 7.14
N LEU A 38 12.58 -6.37 5.84
CA LEU A 38 13.64 -6.22 4.86
C LEU A 38 14.45 -4.94 5.11
N ARG A 39 13.78 -3.81 5.40
CA ARG A 39 14.43 -2.54 5.74
C ARG A 39 15.30 -2.66 7.00
N ASP A 40 14.78 -3.30 8.04
CA ASP A 40 15.52 -3.53 9.29
C ASP A 40 16.81 -4.35 9.04
N ARG A 41 16.71 -5.42 8.26
CA ARG A 41 17.89 -6.23 7.88
C ARG A 41 18.91 -5.43 7.06
N LEU A 42 18.44 -4.59 6.15
CA LEU A 42 19.30 -3.73 5.34
C LEU A 42 20.05 -2.73 6.22
N ARG A 43 19.37 -2.10 7.17
CA ARG A 43 19.98 -1.22 8.17
C ARG A 43 21.06 -1.94 8.98
N LEU A 44 20.79 -3.16 9.46
CA LEU A 44 21.79 -3.94 10.20
C LEU A 44 23.05 -4.22 9.36
N LEU A 45 22.88 -4.48 8.06
CA LEU A 45 24.01 -4.65 7.13
C LEU A 45 24.78 -3.33 6.95
N GLU A 46 24.09 -2.21 6.80
CA GLU A 46 24.71 -0.89 6.70
C GLU A 46 25.49 -0.55 7.98
N GLU A 47 24.95 -0.81 9.16
CA GLU A 47 25.65 -0.63 10.44
C GLU A 47 26.88 -1.54 10.56
N GLN A 48 26.82 -2.78 10.04
CA GLN A 48 27.98 -3.67 9.97
C GLN A 48 29.06 -3.16 9.00
N LEU A 49 28.65 -2.67 7.83
CA LEU A 49 29.55 -2.07 6.84
C LEU A 49 30.21 -0.80 7.39
N ALA A 50 29.47 0.03 8.12
CA ALA A 50 29.99 1.23 8.76
C ALA A 50 31.00 0.88 9.85
N ARG A 51 30.67 -0.08 10.73
CA ARG A 51 31.58 -0.55 11.78
C ARG A 51 32.86 -1.19 11.24
N SER A 52 32.78 -1.87 10.11
CA SER A 52 33.94 -2.45 9.44
C SER A 52 34.74 -1.43 8.61
N GLY A 53 34.31 -0.16 8.56
CA GLY A 53 34.99 0.91 7.86
C GLY A 53 34.84 0.87 6.33
N HIS A 54 33.89 0.10 5.80
CA HIS A 54 33.65 0.04 4.35
C HIS A 54 32.77 1.20 3.85
N ILE A 55 32.00 1.82 4.74
CA ILE A 55 31.22 3.04 4.46
C ILE A 55 31.47 4.06 5.58
N HIS A 56 31.51 5.35 5.22
CA HIS A 56 31.78 6.45 6.15
C HIS A 56 30.75 7.56 5.98
N GLY A 57 30.41 8.24 7.08
CA GLY A 57 29.53 9.42 7.06
C GLY A 57 28.06 9.13 6.77
N ALA A 58 27.62 7.87 6.86
CA ALA A 58 26.21 7.53 6.77
C ALA A 58 25.50 7.90 8.08
N GLU A 59 24.49 8.75 7.98
CA GLU A 59 23.62 9.12 9.08
C GLU A 59 22.36 8.25 8.99
N PHE A 60 22.19 7.34 9.97
CA PHE A 60 21.07 6.41 9.99
C PHE A 60 19.99 6.97 10.92
N PRO A 61 18.71 7.08 10.48
CA PRO A 61 17.63 7.46 11.38
C PRO A 61 17.54 6.46 12.54
N SER A 62 17.07 6.88 13.71
CA SER A 62 16.84 5.94 14.81
C SER A 62 15.77 4.90 14.45
N PRO A 63 15.72 3.73 15.12
CA PRO A 63 14.70 2.72 14.84
C PRO A 63 13.27 3.24 15.00
N GLN A 64 13.07 4.16 15.94
CA GLN A 64 11.78 4.79 16.20
C GLN A 64 11.36 5.72 15.04
N GLU A 65 12.26 6.60 14.59
CA GLU A 65 12.00 7.52 13.48
C GLU A 65 11.66 6.78 12.18
N ASP A 66 12.37 5.67 11.90
CA ASP A 66 12.14 4.88 10.69
C ASP A 66 10.80 4.12 10.75
N ALA A 67 10.42 3.60 11.93
CA ALA A 67 9.13 2.95 12.14
C ALA A 67 7.95 3.94 11.99
N GLU A 68 8.11 5.16 12.51
CA GLU A 68 7.13 6.24 12.35
C GLU A 68 6.98 6.66 10.88
N ALA A 69 8.10 6.86 10.18
CA ALA A 69 8.10 7.21 8.77
C ALA A 69 7.44 6.14 7.90
N PHE A 70 7.77 4.86 8.15
CA PHE A 70 7.15 3.73 7.46
C PHE A 70 5.64 3.66 7.68
N THR A 71 5.20 3.81 8.93
CA THR A 71 3.77 3.78 9.28
C THR A 71 3.02 4.95 8.62
N ALA A 72 3.61 6.15 8.64
CA ALA A 72 3.03 7.32 8.00
C ALA A 72 2.88 7.10 6.48
N GLU A 73 3.90 6.55 5.82
CA GLU A 73 3.86 6.26 4.38
C GLU A 73 2.83 5.17 4.05
N LEU A 74 2.78 4.09 4.83
CA LEU A 74 1.84 2.98 4.66
C LEU A 74 0.37 3.43 4.77
N LEU A 75 0.08 4.31 5.73
CA LEU A 75 -1.30 4.76 6.00
C LEU A 75 -1.72 5.98 5.18
N ARG A 76 -0.77 6.68 4.53
CA ARG A 76 -1.02 7.87 3.73
C ARG A 76 -2.18 7.71 2.71
N PRO A 77 -2.30 6.60 1.95
CA PRO A 77 -3.40 6.40 1.02
C PRO A 77 -4.77 6.27 1.70
N LEU A 78 -4.82 5.71 2.91
CA LEU A 78 -6.07 5.51 3.68
C LEU A 78 -6.59 6.82 4.27
N LEU A 79 -5.70 7.76 4.56
CA LEU A 79 -6.04 9.10 5.04
C LEU A 79 -6.57 10.02 3.93
N GLY A 80 -6.72 9.51 2.69
CA GLY A 80 -7.18 10.30 1.55
C GLY A 80 -6.15 11.31 1.03
N ILE A 81 -4.90 11.22 1.52
CA ILE A 81 -3.77 12.00 1.01
C ILE A 81 -3.26 11.29 -0.24
N GLN A 82 -4.06 11.31 -1.31
CA GLN A 82 -3.57 10.96 -2.64
C GLN A 82 -2.80 12.17 -3.19
N GLU A 83 -1.48 12.08 -3.19
CA GLU A 83 -0.72 12.84 -4.17
C GLU A 83 -1.02 12.23 -5.54
N SER A 84 -2.01 12.78 -6.24
CA SER A 84 -2.03 12.65 -7.68
C SER A 84 -0.82 13.42 -8.20
N VAL A 85 0.32 12.75 -8.32
CA VAL A 85 1.30 13.17 -9.32
C VAL A 85 0.62 12.93 -10.65
N SER A 86 -0.10 13.94 -11.15
CA SER A 86 -0.58 13.99 -12.51
C SER A 86 0.62 14.21 -13.43
N ALA A 87 1.52 13.24 -13.52
CA ALA A 87 2.50 13.17 -14.57
C ALA A 87 1.79 12.62 -15.82
N GLY A 88 1.15 13.53 -16.58
CA GLY A 88 1.12 13.50 -18.04
C GLY A 88 0.58 12.28 -18.79
N GLY A 89 -0.24 11.42 -18.20
CA GLY A 89 -0.90 10.31 -18.92
C GLY A 89 -2.27 10.71 -19.46
N GLN A 90 -2.35 11.18 -20.70
CA GLN A 90 -3.63 11.43 -21.40
C GLN A 90 -4.41 10.11 -21.60
N PHE A 91 -5.24 9.71 -20.64
CA PHE A 91 -6.30 8.74 -20.91
C PHE A 91 -7.48 9.43 -21.59
N SER A 92 -7.35 9.63 -22.90
CA SER A 92 -8.45 10.03 -23.76
C SER A 92 -9.43 8.87 -23.90
N LEU A 93 -10.49 8.87 -23.09
CA LEU A 93 -11.67 8.05 -23.35
C LEU A 93 -12.39 8.63 -24.57
N LYS A 94 -11.96 8.14 -25.74
CA LYS A 94 -12.56 8.43 -27.04
C LYS A 94 -14.03 8.05 -27.00
N SER A 95 -14.92 9.02 -26.74
CA SER A 95 -16.36 8.78 -26.81
C SER A 95 -16.69 8.39 -28.25
N LYS A 96 -17.12 7.14 -28.46
CA LYS A 96 -17.70 6.71 -29.73
C LYS A 96 -19.08 7.36 -29.80
N SER A 97 -19.18 8.51 -30.46
CA SER A 97 -20.48 9.04 -30.87
C SER A 97 -21.11 8.03 -31.84
N ASN A 98 -22.17 7.41 -31.38
CA ASN A 98 -22.85 6.36 -32.11
C ASN A 98 -23.67 7.04 -33.23
N ARG A 99 -23.16 6.96 -34.47
CA ARG A 99 -23.90 7.27 -35.69
C ARG A 99 -25.21 6.47 -35.69
N ARG A 100 -26.33 7.12 -35.38
CA ARG A 100 -27.65 6.64 -35.80
C ARG A 100 -28.06 7.36 -37.06
N ARG A 101 -27.82 6.68 -38.18
CA ARG A 101 -28.57 6.82 -39.43
C ARG A 101 -30.07 6.66 -39.14
N SER A 102 -30.88 7.57 -39.66
CA SER A 102 -32.30 7.38 -39.99
C SER A 102 -32.69 8.56 -40.90
N LYS A 103 -32.55 8.46 -42.23
CA LYS A 103 -33.58 8.00 -43.18
C LYS A 103 -35.01 8.29 -42.71
N ARG A 104 -35.56 9.42 -43.14
CA ARG A 104 -36.76 9.51 -43.99
C ARG A 104 -36.94 10.94 -44.46
#